data_AF-A0A1Q6G5B4-F1
#
_entry.id   AF-A0A1Q6G5B4-F1
#
_cell.length_a   1.000
_cell.length_b   1.000
_cell.length_c   1.000
_cell.angle_alpha   90.00
_cell.angle_beta   90.00
_cell.angle_gamma   90.00
#
_symmetry.space_group_name_H-M   'P 1'
#
loop_
_entity.id
_entity.type
_entity.pdbx_description
1 polymer ?
#
loop_
_entity_poly.entity_id
_entity_poly.type
_entity_poly.pdbx_seq_one_letter_code
_entity_poly.pdbx_strand_id
1 'polypeptide(L)'
;MTQEMMIMAAILVAVILLTFIGILSRYRKCKSDEVLVVYGKTGKDKKSAKLYHGGAAFVWPILQGYEFLSMKPMQIDCKLTGALSAQNIRVDVPTTITVAISTDHEVMQNAAERMLGLTMDDKQNLITDVVYGQMRLVIADMTIEELNSDRDKFLSKVKDNIDTELRKFGLYLMNINISDIRDAANYIVNLGKEAESKALNEAQANIEEQEKLGAIKIATQIKERETKVAETRKDQDIAIAETKKLQEISVANADKDRISQVAIANAEKEAQVAKAEADKNIRIEQANTEKESRVAELNSDMEIKQAEAAKKAAIGRNEAQKEVAKSDAELAVTQANADKEAGEAAARSEAAVQTARETAQKEVEEAKAKKVESSLKAEKIVPAEIARQEAILQAEAVAEKITREAEARAKATLAQAEAEAKAIQMKLEAEAEGKKRSLLAEAEGFEAMVRAAESNPAIAIQYKMVDQWKEIAGEQVKAFEHMNLGNITVFDGGNGSTSNFLSSLVKTVAPSLGVLDKLPIGETVKGIINPESKEEKEEEKKK
;
A
#
# COMPACT_ATOMS: atom_id res chain seq x y z
N MET A 1 38.40 -94.59 -5.46
CA MET A 1 38.83 -93.68 -4.37
C MET A 1 38.53 -94.37 -3.06
N THR A 2 39.52 -94.54 -2.19
CA THR A 2 39.30 -95.06 -0.82
C THR A 2 38.44 -94.06 -0.04
N GLN A 3 37.69 -94.53 0.96
CA GLN A 3 36.85 -93.68 1.82
C GLN A 3 37.65 -92.52 2.43
N GLU A 4 38.93 -92.74 2.75
CA GLU A 4 39.86 -91.71 3.21
C GLU A 4 40.17 -90.62 2.18
N MET A 5 40.34 -90.97 0.89
CA MET A 5 40.52 -89.97 -0.18
C MET A 5 39.30 -89.07 -0.34
N MET A 6 38.08 -89.62 -0.18
CA MET A 6 36.84 -88.84 -0.27
C MET A 6 36.70 -87.87 0.91
N ILE A 7 37.10 -88.29 2.12
CA ILE A 7 37.10 -87.43 3.31
C ILE A 7 38.13 -86.30 3.17
N MET A 8 39.36 -86.61 2.72
CA MET A 8 40.40 -85.59 2.48
C MET A 8 39.99 -84.59 1.40
N ALA A 9 39.39 -85.06 0.30
CA ALA A 9 38.87 -84.18 -0.75
C ALA A 9 37.72 -83.29 -0.22
N ALA A 10 36.81 -83.83 0.59
CA ALA A 10 35.73 -83.06 1.20
C ALA A 10 36.25 -81.99 2.18
N ILE A 11 37.26 -82.31 3.00
CA ILE A 11 37.90 -81.34 3.90
C ILE A 11 38.58 -80.23 3.10
N LEU A 12 39.31 -80.58 2.04
CA LEU A 12 39.98 -79.59 1.18
C LEU A 12 38.97 -78.65 0.51
N VAL A 13 37.87 -79.18 -0.01
CA VAL A 13 36.78 -78.37 -0.57
C VAL A 13 36.14 -77.47 0.50
N ALA A 14 35.91 -77.98 1.71
CA ALA A 14 35.36 -77.19 2.82
C ALA A 14 36.30 -76.05 3.24
N VAL A 15 37.61 -76.29 3.30
CA VAL A 15 38.62 -75.25 3.60
C VAL A 15 38.66 -74.20 2.49
N ILE A 16 38.59 -74.60 1.23
CA ILE A 16 38.54 -73.65 0.09
C ILE A 16 37.25 -72.83 0.15
N LEU A 17 36.11 -73.44 0.44
CA LEU A 17 34.84 -72.73 0.58
C LEU A 17 34.86 -71.75 1.76
N LEU A 18 35.35 -72.18 2.94
CA LEU A 18 35.46 -71.32 4.11
C LEU A 18 36.46 -70.18 3.92
N THR A 19 37.58 -70.41 3.22
CA THR A 19 38.52 -69.35 2.87
C THR A 19 37.93 -68.37 1.85
N PHE A 20 37.18 -68.87 0.85
CA PHE A 20 36.51 -68.01 -0.13
C PHE A 20 35.39 -67.18 0.50
N ILE A 21 34.56 -67.78 1.38
CA ILE A 21 33.56 -67.08 2.18
C ILE A 21 34.23 -66.07 3.11
N GLY A 22 35.36 -66.45 3.72
CA GLY A 22 36.19 -65.57 4.54
C GLY A 22 36.66 -64.34 3.76
N ILE A 23 37.16 -64.50 2.54
CA ILE A 23 37.60 -63.40 1.66
C ILE A 23 36.40 -62.54 1.24
N LEU A 24 35.28 -63.15 0.84
CA LEU A 24 34.08 -62.41 0.43
C LEU A 24 33.48 -61.60 1.60
N SER A 25 33.53 -62.13 2.83
CA SER A 25 33.04 -61.42 4.02
C SER A 25 33.85 -60.16 4.36
N ARG A 26 35.05 -60.01 3.76
CA ARG A 26 35.96 -58.87 3.96
C ARG A 26 35.80 -57.77 2.92
N TYR A 27 34.99 -58.01 1.89
CA TYR A 27 34.60 -56.98 0.94
C TYR A 27 33.45 -56.15 1.53
N ARG A 28 33.74 -54.92 1.96
CA ARG A 28 32.74 -54.01 2.53
C ARG A 28 32.36 -52.95 1.52
N LYS A 29 31.05 -52.83 1.27
CA LYS A 29 30.46 -51.81 0.41
C LYS A 29 30.08 -50.61 1.26
N CYS A 30 30.40 -49.41 0.77
CA CYS A 30 30.00 -48.15 1.39
C CYS A 30 28.80 -47.57 0.64
N LYS A 31 27.79 -47.11 1.38
CA LYS A 31 26.67 -46.37 0.79
C LYS A 31 27.13 -44.97 0.38
N SER A 32 26.34 -44.31 -0.46
CA SER A 32 26.64 -42.95 -0.92
C SER A 32 26.51 -41.87 0.16
N ASP A 33 25.74 -42.13 1.23
CA ASP A 33 25.49 -41.24 2.37
C ASP A 33 26.40 -41.51 3.57
N GLU A 34 27.39 -42.39 3.41
CA GLU A 34 28.32 -42.81 4.46
C GLU A 34 29.75 -42.81 3.91
N VAL A 35 30.73 -42.63 4.79
CA VAL A 35 32.15 -42.80 4.51
C VAL A 35 32.64 -44.03 5.26
N LEU A 36 33.27 -44.95 4.54
CA LEU A 36 33.93 -46.09 5.13
C LEU A 36 35.33 -45.66 5.55
N VAL A 37 35.55 -45.62 6.86
CA VAL A 37 36.83 -45.30 7.47
C VAL A 37 37.54 -46.60 7.82
N VAL A 38 38.66 -46.87 7.15
CA VAL A 38 39.50 -48.04 7.41
C VAL A 38 40.76 -47.58 8.13
N TYR A 39 40.97 -48.07 9.35
CA TYR A 39 42.07 -47.69 10.23
C TYR A 39 42.92 -48.91 10.63
N GLY A 40 44.13 -48.68 11.14
CA GLY A 40 45.12 -49.73 11.45
C GLY A 40 46.34 -49.65 10.54
N LYS A 41 46.87 -50.77 10.04
CA LYS A 41 48.03 -50.75 9.12
C LYS A 41 47.61 -50.29 7.71
N THR A 42 47.45 -48.97 7.56
CA THR A 42 46.93 -48.28 6.36
C THR A 42 48.03 -47.93 5.35
N GLY A 43 48.94 -48.84 5.01
CA GLY A 43 49.92 -48.64 3.92
C GLY A 43 50.99 -47.56 4.19
N LYS A 44 51.81 -47.24 3.16
CA LYS A 44 53.00 -46.37 3.26
C LYS A 44 52.71 -44.87 3.41
N ASP A 45 51.45 -44.45 3.31
CA ASP A 45 51.06 -43.05 3.46
C ASP A 45 50.86 -42.72 4.93
N LYS A 46 51.44 -41.61 5.39
CA LYS A 46 51.42 -41.12 6.79
C LYS A 46 50.02 -40.67 7.28
N LYS A 47 48.93 -41.14 6.67
CA LYS A 47 47.55 -40.77 7.02
C LYS A 47 46.99 -41.73 8.07
N SER A 48 46.32 -41.19 9.08
CA SER A 48 45.80 -41.94 10.24
C SER A 48 44.71 -42.96 9.86
N ALA A 49 43.99 -42.73 8.77
CA ALA A 49 42.96 -43.62 8.24
C ALA A 49 42.85 -43.49 6.71
N LYS A 50 42.34 -44.55 6.05
CA LYS A 50 41.93 -44.52 4.64
C LYS A 50 40.43 -44.32 4.55
N LEU A 51 40.02 -43.39 3.69
CA LEU A 51 38.63 -43.00 3.52
C LEU A 51 38.11 -43.41 2.15
N TYR A 52 36.93 -44.00 2.14
CA TYR A 52 36.22 -44.38 0.93
C TYR A 52 34.82 -43.77 0.98
N HIS A 53 34.57 -42.79 0.11
CA HIS A 53 33.25 -42.19 -0.08
C HIS A 53 32.55 -42.93 -1.25
N GLY A 54 31.61 -43.80 -0.94
CA GLY A 54 31.01 -44.71 -1.92
C GLY A 54 31.95 -45.82 -2.43
N GLY A 55 31.39 -46.75 -3.19
CA GLY A 55 32.14 -47.91 -3.72
C GLY A 55 32.34 -49.02 -2.68
N ALA A 56 33.50 -49.67 -2.71
CA ALA A 56 33.82 -50.75 -1.78
C ALA A 56 35.31 -50.85 -1.54
N ALA A 57 35.67 -51.29 -0.34
CA ALA A 57 37.05 -51.53 0.05
C ALA A 57 37.21 -52.94 0.62
N PHE A 58 38.38 -53.53 0.37
CA PHE A 58 38.78 -54.79 0.97
C PHE A 58 39.49 -54.50 2.30
N VAL A 59 38.91 -54.96 3.41
CA VAL A 59 39.47 -54.72 4.76
C VAL A 59 40.18 -55.98 5.24
N TRP A 60 41.49 -55.89 5.46
CA TRP A 60 42.29 -57.06 5.83
C TRP A 60 41.93 -57.56 7.25
N PRO A 61 41.52 -58.83 7.42
CA PRO A 61 41.40 -59.45 8.74
C PRO A 61 42.61 -59.17 9.64
N ILE A 62 42.37 -58.90 10.93
CA ILE A 62 43.38 -58.82 12.01
C ILE A 62 44.23 -57.53 12.02
N LEU A 63 44.62 -57.01 10.85
CA LEU A 63 45.50 -55.82 10.75
C LEU A 63 44.75 -54.49 10.57
N GLN A 64 43.49 -54.55 10.13
CA GLN A 64 42.68 -53.38 9.78
C GLN A 64 41.30 -53.47 10.43
N GLY A 65 40.90 -52.36 11.05
CA GLY A 65 39.54 -52.10 11.52
C GLY A 65 38.78 -51.25 10.51
N TYR A 66 37.45 -51.26 10.61
CA TYR A 66 36.61 -50.38 9.79
C TYR A 66 35.42 -49.87 10.60
N GLU A 67 35.00 -48.66 10.28
CA GLU A 67 33.81 -48.03 10.86
C GLU A 67 33.16 -47.13 9.80
N PHE A 68 31.85 -46.94 9.93
CA PHE A 68 31.08 -46.10 9.01
C PHE A 68 30.80 -44.75 9.67
N LEU A 69 31.10 -43.68 8.95
CA LEU A 69 30.83 -42.32 9.37
C LEU A 69 29.71 -41.75 8.50
N SER A 70 28.56 -41.44 9.09
CA SER A 70 27.42 -40.91 8.35
C SER A 70 27.68 -39.47 7.90
N MET A 71 27.43 -39.17 6.62
CA MET A 71 27.49 -37.82 6.06
C MET A 71 26.14 -37.11 6.04
N LYS A 72 25.12 -37.67 6.69
CA LYS A 72 23.79 -37.06 6.71
C LYS A 72 23.84 -35.68 7.38
N PRO A 73 23.12 -34.68 6.84
CA PRO A 73 23.00 -33.38 7.49
C PRO A 73 22.45 -33.52 8.91
N MET A 74 23.10 -32.87 9.86
CA MET A 74 22.70 -32.79 11.26
C MET A 74 22.22 -31.37 11.54
N GLN A 75 20.98 -31.26 12.00
CA GLN A 75 20.41 -30.00 12.47
C GLN A 75 20.63 -29.88 13.97
N ILE A 76 21.16 -28.74 14.41
CA ILE A 76 21.51 -28.48 15.81
C ILE A 76 20.91 -27.14 16.21
N ASP A 77 20.15 -27.15 17.30
CA ASP A 77 19.56 -25.95 17.91
C ASP A 77 20.53 -25.39 18.95
N CYS A 78 21.12 -24.24 18.64
CA CYS A 78 22.11 -23.54 19.44
C CYS A 78 21.46 -22.28 20.05
N LYS A 79 21.16 -22.32 21.35
CA LYS A 79 20.61 -21.18 22.09
C LYS A 79 21.71 -20.47 22.86
N LEU A 80 22.46 -19.62 22.16
CA LEU A 80 23.50 -18.82 22.80
C LEU A 80 22.83 -17.80 23.73
N THR A 81 23.14 -17.86 25.02
CA THR A 81 22.61 -16.96 26.03
C THR A 81 23.71 -16.12 26.68
N GLY A 82 23.38 -14.87 27.02
CA GLY A 82 24.23 -13.98 27.79
C GLY A 82 25.54 -13.57 27.12
N ALA A 83 25.60 -13.56 25.79
CA ALA A 83 26.76 -13.05 25.05
C ALA A 83 26.86 -11.53 25.21
N LEU A 84 28.07 -10.99 25.38
CA LEU A 84 28.29 -9.56 25.55
C LEU A 84 28.57 -8.91 24.20
N SER A 85 27.83 -7.85 23.88
CA SER A 85 28.11 -6.98 22.72
C SER A 85 29.27 -6.02 22.98
N ALA A 86 29.69 -5.26 21.96
CA ALA A 86 30.70 -4.21 22.11
C ALA A 86 30.34 -3.14 23.17
N GLN A 87 29.05 -2.90 23.40
CA GLN A 87 28.53 -1.98 24.44
C GLN A 87 28.35 -2.65 25.80
N ASN A 88 28.84 -3.87 25.99
CA ASN A 88 28.70 -4.63 27.24
C ASN A 88 27.24 -4.92 27.62
N ILE A 89 26.35 -5.05 26.62
CA ILE A 89 24.95 -5.45 26.81
C ILE A 89 24.85 -6.96 26.55
N ARG A 90 24.11 -7.66 27.41
CA ARG A 90 23.88 -9.11 27.26
C ARG A 90 22.79 -9.38 26.22
N VAL A 91 23.13 -10.21 25.24
CA VAL A 91 22.23 -10.66 24.18
C VAL A 91 22.10 -12.17 24.15
N ASP A 92 20.90 -12.62 23.81
CA ASP A 92 20.55 -14.00 23.55
C ASP A 92 20.24 -14.14 22.06
N VAL A 93 20.91 -15.08 21.40
CA VAL A 93 20.80 -15.29 19.95
C VAL A 93 20.42 -16.75 19.69
N PRO A 94 19.11 -17.05 19.58
CA PRO A 94 18.66 -18.39 19.21
C PRO A 94 19.01 -18.67 17.75
N THR A 95 19.77 -19.73 17.51
CA THR A 95 20.32 -20.05 16.19
C THR A 95 20.14 -21.53 15.91
N THR A 96 19.72 -21.87 14.71
CA THR A 96 19.68 -23.26 14.25
C THR A 96 20.65 -23.42 13.09
N ILE A 97 21.59 -24.36 13.23
CA ILE A 97 22.57 -24.67 12.21
C ILE A 97 22.29 -26.03 11.59
N THR A 98 22.66 -26.18 10.33
CA THR A 98 22.71 -27.47 9.65
C THR A 98 24.13 -27.71 9.19
N VAL A 99 24.73 -28.79 9.66
CA VAL A 99 26.13 -29.14 9.38
C VAL A 99 26.20 -30.54 8.80
N ALA A 100 27.18 -30.78 7.94
CA ALA A 100 27.45 -32.09 7.38
C ALA A 100 28.95 -32.31 7.25
N ILE A 101 29.35 -33.56 7.05
CA ILE A 101 30.75 -33.90 6.79
C ILE A 101 31.07 -33.55 5.34
N SER A 102 32.17 -32.84 5.11
CA SER A 102 32.57 -32.45 3.75
C SER A 102 33.02 -33.67 2.95
N THR A 103 32.77 -33.65 1.65
CA THR A 103 33.30 -34.62 0.69
C THR A 103 34.77 -34.37 0.32
N ASP A 104 35.31 -33.21 0.68
CA ASP A 104 36.71 -32.87 0.42
C ASP A 104 37.65 -33.81 1.18
N HIS A 105 38.61 -34.44 0.50
CA HIS A 105 39.44 -35.49 1.10
C HIS A 105 40.23 -35.01 2.34
N GLU A 106 40.71 -33.76 2.37
CA GLU A 106 41.44 -33.22 3.52
C GLU A 106 40.53 -32.96 4.73
N VAL A 107 39.36 -32.37 4.48
CA VAL A 107 38.37 -32.04 5.52
C VAL A 107 37.74 -33.34 6.06
N MET A 108 37.41 -34.28 5.18
CA MET A 108 36.87 -35.60 5.54
C MET A 108 37.86 -36.41 6.41
N GLN A 109 39.17 -36.25 6.20
CA GLN A 109 40.21 -36.85 7.04
C GLN A 109 40.12 -36.36 8.49
N ASN A 110 39.91 -35.05 8.69
CA ASN A 110 39.73 -34.49 10.01
C ASN A 110 38.48 -35.05 10.71
N ALA A 111 37.38 -35.25 9.97
CA ALA A 111 36.17 -35.86 10.50
C ALA A 111 36.42 -37.31 10.95
N ALA A 112 37.15 -38.08 10.16
CA ALA A 112 37.50 -39.45 10.52
C ALA A 112 38.44 -39.55 11.73
N GLU A 113 39.27 -38.54 12.00
CA GLU A 113 40.18 -38.53 13.15
C GLU A 113 39.51 -38.02 14.44
N ARG A 114 38.59 -37.05 14.32
CA ARG A 114 38.01 -36.34 15.47
C ARG A 114 36.57 -36.71 15.78
N MET A 115 35.79 -37.13 14.78
CA MET A 115 34.35 -37.42 14.93
C MET A 115 34.03 -38.92 14.93
N LEU A 116 34.98 -39.77 14.53
CA LEU A 116 34.80 -41.23 14.54
C LEU A 116 34.75 -41.75 15.98
N GLY A 117 33.83 -42.66 16.29
CA GLY A 117 33.64 -43.22 17.64
C GLY A 117 32.92 -42.32 18.64
N LEU A 118 32.66 -41.03 18.32
CA LEU A 118 31.83 -40.18 19.18
C LEU A 118 30.34 -40.53 19.08
N THR A 119 29.63 -40.42 20.20
CA THR A 119 28.16 -40.52 20.21
C THR A 119 27.53 -39.33 19.49
N MET A 120 26.26 -39.43 19.09
CA MET A 120 25.58 -38.31 18.42
C MET A 120 25.47 -37.08 19.33
N ASP A 121 25.25 -37.29 20.63
CA ASP A 121 25.16 -36.21 21.61
C ASP A 121 26.52 -35.52 21.81
N ASP A 122 27.61 -36.29 21.89
CA ASP A 122 28.97 -35.72 21.99
C ASP A 122 29.34 -34.89 20.76
N LYS A 123 28.95 -35.35 19.56
CA LYS A 123 29.13 -34.58 18.33
C LYS A 123 28.35 -33.27 18.38
N GLN A 124 27.09 -33.30 18.79
CA GLN A 124 26.26 -32.10 18.92
C GLN A 124 26.86 -31.11 19.93
N ASN A 125 27.29 -31.60 21.10
CA ASN A 125 27.91 -30.77 22.13
C ASN A 125 29.19 -30.09 21.61
N LEU A 126 30.09 -30.86 20.98
CA LEU A 126 31.33 -30.33 20.40
C LEU A 126 31.06 -29.24 19.35
N ILE A 127 30.10 -29.48 18.46
CA ILE A 127 29.73 -28.51 17.42
C ILE A 127 29.11 -27.26 18.04
N THR A 128 28.24 -27.45 19.02
CA THR A 128 27.57 -26.36 19.75
C THR A 128 28.60 -25.47 20.46
N ASP A 129 29.61 -26.05 21.11
CA ASP A 129 30.66 -25.30 21.78
C ASP A 129 31.49 -24.45 20.81
N VAL A 130 31.84 -25.00 19.64
CA VAL A 130 32.55 -24.26 18.59
C VAL A 130 31.71 -23.08 18.10
N VAL A 131 30.42 -23.32 17.84
CA VAL A 131 29.48 -22.30 17.35
C VAL A 131 29.29 -21.21 18.39
N TYR A 132 29.12 -21.55 19.67
CA TYR A 132 29.04 -20.57 20.75
C TYR A 132 30.31 -19.74 20.88
N GLY A 133 31.48 -20.36 20.76
CA GLY A 133 32.77 -19.65 20.76
C GLY A 133 32.85 -18.61 19.64
N GLN A 134 32.55 -19.02 18.40
CA GLN A 134 32.64 -18.14 17.23
C GLN A 134 31.57 -17.05 17.22
N MET A 135 30.33 -17.37 17.57
CA MET A 135 29.27 -16.38 17.69
C MET A 135 29.58 -15.34 18.76
N ARG A 136 30.10 -15.76 19.92
CA ARG A 136 30.50 -14.84 21.00
C ARG A 136 31.59 -13.88 20.54
N LEU A 137 32.55 -14.35 19.72
CA LEU A 137 33.60 -13.49 19.17
C LEU A 137 33.03 -12.42 18.24
N VAL A 138 32.09 -12.77 17.35
CA VAL A 138 31.48 -11.81 16.42
C VAL A 138 30.57 -10.83 17.15
N ILE A 139 29.77 -11.31 18.11
CA ILE A 139 28.87 -10.45 18.90
C ILE A 139 29.68 -9.42 19.71
N ALA A 140 30.84 -9.80 20.24
CA ALA A 140 31.69 -8.89 21.00
C ALA A 140 32.27 -7.72 20.17
N ASP A 141 32.38 -7.89 18.85
CA ASP A 141 32.87 -6.85 17.91
C ASP A 141 31.75 -5.93 17.40
N MET A 142 30.47 -6.32 17.56
CA MET A 142 29.33 -5.63 16.95
C MET A 142 28.45 -4.92 17.99
N THR A 143 27.79 -3.86 17.54
CA THR A 143 26.82 -3.14 18.36
C THR A 143 25.43 -3.76 18.30
N ILE A 144 24.55 -3.44 19.27
CA ILE A 144 23.15 -3.93 19.25
C ILE A 144 22.40 -3.40 18.02
N GLU A 145 22.66 -2.16 17.64
CA GLU A 145 22.09 -1.53 16.45
C GLU A 145 22.57 -2.23 15.18
N GLU A 146 23.86 -2.56 15.06
CA GLU A 146 24.40 -3.32 13.92
C GLU A 146 23.83 -4.75 13.86
N LEU A 147 23.69 -5.41 15.01
CA LEU A 147 23.11 -6.76 15.10
C LEU A 147 21.66 -6.79 14.62
N ASN A 148 20.89 -5.72 14.84
CA ASN A 148 19.50 -5.64 14.43
C ASN A 148 19.30 -5.05 13.01
N SER A 149 20.08 -4.04 12.65
CA SER A 149 19.92 -3.28 11.40
C SER A 149 20.61 -3.96 10.21
N ASP A 150 21.79 -4.55 10.43
CA ASP A 150 22.62 -5.17 9.39
C ASP A 150 22.77 -6.68 9.61
N ARG A 151 21.63 -7.39 9.62
CA ARG A 151 21.58 -8.85 9.83
C ARG A 151 22.45 -9.63 8.83
N ASP A 152 22.52 -9.18 7.58
CA ASP A 152 23.32 -9.85 6.54
C ASP A 152 24.83 -9.78 6.82
N LYS A 153 25.32 -8.64 7.34
CA LYS A 153 26.72 -8.44 7.72
C LYS A 153 27.09 -9.36 8.88
N PHE A 154 26.22 -9.43 9.89
CA PHE A 154 26.38 -10.34 11.02
C PHE A 154 26.38 -11.81 10.55
N LEU A 155 25.41 -12.21 9.73
CA LEU A 155 25.30 -13.55 9.17
C LEU A 155 26.54 -13.96 8.37
N SER A 156 27.07 -13.07 7.52
CA SER A 156 28.29 -13.36 6.75
C SER A 156 29.50 -13.58 7.66
N LYS A 157 29.74 -12.68 8.62
CA LYS A 157 30.86 -12.81 9.58
C LYS A 157 30.74 -14.10 10.41
N VAL A 158 29.55 -14.40 10.92
CA VAL A 158 29.30 -15.61 11.71
C VAL A 158 29.51 -16.86 10.85
N LYS A 159 28.99 -16.88 9.63
CA LYS A 159 29.12 -18.01 8.70
C LYS A 159 30.59 -18.29 8.38
N ASP A 160 31.38 -17.27 8.04
CA ASP A 160 32.78 -17.44 7.64
C ASP A 160 33.64 -17.96 8.81
N ASN A 161 33.42 -17.42 10.00
CA ASN A 161 34.13 -17.85 11.21
C ASN A 161 33.74 -19.27 11.64
N ILE A 162 32.44 -19.59 11.65
CA ILE A 162 31.96 -20.93 11.99
C ILE A 162 32.44 -21.95 10.96
N ASP A 163 32.32 -21.69 9.65
CA ASP A 163 32.74 -22.64 8.62
C ASP A 163 34.25 -22.94 8.72
N THR A 164 35.06 -21.91 8.96
CA THR A 164 36.51 -22.06 9.15
C THR A 164 36.86 -22.95 10.33
N GLU A 165 36.18 -22.80 11.47
CA GLU A 165 36.42 -23.66 12.64
C GLU A 165 35.85 -25.07 12.47
N LEU A 166 34.64 -25.21 11.91
CA LEU A 166 34.02 -26.51 11.67
C LEU A 166 34.82 -27.37 10.69
N ARG A 167 35.47 -26.77 9.70
CA ARG A 167 36.38 -27.46 8.77
C ARG A 167 37.54 -28.17 9.46
N LYS A 168 38.01 -27.64 10.59
CA LYS A 168 39.04 -28.31 11.41
C LYS A 168 38.51 -29.60 12.03
N PHE A 169 37.22 -29.73 12.29
CA PHE A 169 36.58 -30.97 12.74
C PHE A 169 36.05 -31.84 11.59
N GLY A 170 36.29 -31.41 10.35
CA GLY A 170 35.87 -32.10 9.14
C GLY A 170 34.40 -31.87 8.76
N LEU A 171 33.79 -30.86 9.34
CA LEU A 171 32.42 -30.45 9.08
C LEU A 171 32.41 -29.20 8.20
N TYR A 172 31.32 -28.99 7.47
CA TYR A 172 31.05 -27.73 6.79
C TYR A 172 29.65 -27.24 7.16
N LEU A 173 29.48 -25.93 7.14
CA LEU A 173 28.21 -25.29 7.44
C LEU A 173 27.34 -25.27 6.18
N MET A 174 26.27 -26.07 6.17
CA MET A 174 25.31 -26.06 5.06
C MET A 174 24.40 -24.84 5.12
N ASN A 175 23.86 -24.57 6.31
CA ASN A 175 22.94 -23.47 6.55
C ASN A 175 23.02 -23.00 8.00
N ILE A 176 22.75 -21.72 8.20
CA ILE A 176 22.58 -21.08 9.51
C ILE A 176 21.32 -20.23 9.46
N ASN A 177 20.44 -20.44 10.44
CA ASN A 177 19.24 -19.64 10.63
C ASN A 177 19.30 -18.98 12.00
N ILE A 178 19.23 -17.66 12.03
CA ILE A 178 19.26 -16.87 13.26
C ILE A 178 17.86 -16.30 13.48
N SER A 179 17.27 -16.65 14.63
CA SER A 179 15.98 -16.10 15.06
C SER A 179 16.15 -14.71 15.66
N ASP A 180 15.05 -14.11 16.14
CA ASP A 180 15.11 -12.78 16.73
C ASP A 180 16.03 -12.72 17.95
N ILE A 181 16.97 -11.78 17.89
CA ILE A 181 17.94 -11.48 18.94
C ILE A 181 17.19 -10.81 20.08
N ARG A 182 17.38 -11.32 21.29
CA ARG A 182 16.81 -10.75 22.52
C ARG A 182 17.92 -10.13 23.34
N ASP A 183 17.60 -9.09 24.08
CA ASP A 183 18.54 -8.45 24.99
C ASP A 183 17.97 -8.47 26.42
N ALA A 184 18.86 -8.62 27.41
CA ALA A 184 18.44 -8.71 28.81
C ALA A 184 17.94 -7.37 29.38
N ALA A 185 18.22 -6.24 28.72
CA ALA A 185 17.91 -4.89 29.18
C ALA A 185 16.65 -4.30 28.52
N ASN A 186 15.95 -5.04 27.66
CA ASN A 186 14.90 -4.55 26.76
C ASN A 186 15.31 -3.31 25.93
N TYR A 187 16.60 -3.14 25.68
CA TYR A 187 17.17 -2.06 24.89
C TYR A 187 16.65 -2.09 23.45
N ILE A 188 16.56 -3.27 22.81
CA ILE A 188 16.05 -3.39 21.43
C ILE A 188 14.58 -2.96 21.35
N VAL A 189 13.78 -3.34 22.34
CA VAL A 189 12.36 -2.95 22.42
C VAL A 189 12.22 -1.45 22.61
N ASN A 190 13.04 -0.85 23.48
CA ASN A 190 13.02 0.59 23.71
C ASN A 190 13.54 1.39 22.50
N LEU A 191 14.57 0.87 21.81
CA LEU A 191 15.08 1.44 20.57
C LEU A 191 14.01 1.39 19.46
N GLY A 192 13.27 0.28 19.35
CA GLY A 192 12.13 0.16 18.44
C GLY A 192 11.05 1.20 18.73
N LYS A 193 10.68 1.38 20.00
CA LYS A 193 9.71 2.42 20.41
C LYS A 193 10.21 3.83 20.13
N GLU A 194 11.49 4.11 20.34
CA GLU A 194 12.07 5.42 20.03
C GLU A 194 12.09 5.67 18.51
N ALA A 195 12.46 4.67 17.72
CA ALA A 195 12.45 4.75 16.26
C ALA A 195 11.02 4.94 15.71
N GLU A 196 10.04 4.20 16.25
CA GLU A 196 8.62 4.40 15.92
C GLU A 196 8.16 5.82 16.30
N SER A 197 8.50 6.30 17.50
CA SER A 197 8.13 7.65 17.92
C SER A 197 8.79 8.73 17.07
N LYS A 198 10.06 8.55 16.66
CA LYS A 198 10.74 9.47 15.73
C LYS A 198 10.08 9.45 14.36
N ALA A 199 9.82 8.27 13.81
CA ALA A 199 9.14 8.14 12.52
C ALA A 199 7.74 8.77 12.54
N LEU A 200 6.98 8.60 13.62
CA LEU A 200 5.68 9.25 13.81
C LEU A 200 5.81 10.76 13.93
N ASN A 201 6.78 11.26 14.70
CA ASN A 201 7.01 12.70 14.85
C ASN A 201 7.49 13.34 13.53
N GLU A 202 8.35 12.68 12.77
CA GLU A 202 8.79 13.14 11.45
C GLU A 202 7.65 13.09 10.44
N ALA A 203 6.83 12.03 10.44
CA ALA A 203 5.64 11.96 9.62
C ALA A 203 4.64 13.07 9.98
N GLN A 204 4.42 13.34 11.27
CA GLN A 204 3.56 14.39 11.77
C GLN A 204 4.10 15.79 11.40
N ALA A 205 5.40 16.03 11.58
CA ALA A 205 6.05 17.27 11.20
C ALA A 205 5.94 17.52 9.68
N ASN A 206 6.11 16.47 8.87
CA ASN A 206 5.90 16.56 7.42
C ASN A 206 4.44 16.86 7.06
N ILE A 207 3.46 16.26 7.75
CA ILE A 207 2.03 16.57 7.55
C ILE A 207 1.75 18.03 7.92
N GLU A 208 2.23 18.50 9.07
CA GLU A 208 2.04 19.89 9.51
C GLU A 208 2.73 20.89 8.57
N GLU A 209 3.90 20.55 8.03
CA GLU A 209 4.58 21.37 7.03
C GLU A 209 3.80 21.40 5.71
N GLN A 210 3.28 20.26 5.26
CA GLN A 210 2.42 20.16 4.08
C GLN A 210 1.13 20.97 4.25
N GLU A 211 0.50 20.91 5.43
CA GLU A 211 -0.69 21.71 5.75
C GLU A 211 -0.38 23.21 5.77
N LYS A 212 0.74 23.63 6.39
CA LYS A 212 1.19 25.03 6.36
C LYS A 212 1.47 25.50 4.94
N LEU A 213 2.17 24.70 4.13
CA LEU A 213 2.43 25.02 2.73
C LEU A 213 1.13 25.09 1.92
N GLY A 214 0.18 24.19 2.17
CA GLY A 214 -1.16 24.22 1.59
C GLY A 214 -1.92 25.50 1.97
N ALA A 215 -1.93 25.85 3.26
CA ALA A 215 -2.56 27.06 3.76
C ALA A 215 -1.90 28.34 3.20
N ILE A 216 -0.58 28.40 3.12
CA ILE A 216 0.17 29.51 2.50
C ILE A 216 -0.18 29.63 1.01
N LYS A 217 -0.29 28.50 0.29
CA LYS A 217 -0.66 28.48 -1.12
C LYS A 217 -2.08 29.01 -1.33
N ILE A 218 -3.03 28.59 -0.49
CA ILE A 218 -4.42 29.08 -0.51
C ILE A 218 -4.45 30.58 -0.18
N ALA A 219 -3.75 31.03 0.87
CA ALA A 219 -3.69 32.43 1.25
C ALA A 219 -3.08 33.31 0.15
N THR A 220 -2.01 32.84 -0.50
CA THR A 220 -1.40 33.52 -1.65
C THR A 220 -2.37 33.60 -2.82
N GLN A 221 -3.08 32.52 -3.14
CA GLN A 221 -4.10 32.52 -4.21
C GLN A 221 -5.28 33.45 -3.91
N ILE A 222 -5.74 33.52 -2.67
CA ILE A 222 -6.78 34.46 -2.25
C ILE A 222 -6.27 35.89 -2.43
N LYS A 223 -5.06 36.20 -1.94
CA LYS A 223 -4.46 37.52 -2.08
C LYS A 223 -4.27 37.93 -3.55
N GLU A 224 -3.78 37.02 -4.40
CA GLU A 224 -3.66 37.26 -5.85
C GLU A 224 -5.01 37.48 -6.52
N ARG A 225 -6.04 36.72 -6.11
CA ARG A 225 -7.40 36.90 -6.61
C ARG A 225 -7.96 38.26 -6.17
N GLU A 226 -7.73 38.67 -4.94
CA GLU A 226 -8.14 39.98 -4.43
C GLU A 226 -7.42 41.13 -5.15
N THR A 227 -6.10 41.04 -5.35
CA THR A 227 -5.36 42.05 -6.11
C THR A 227 -5.85 42.12 -7.54
N LYS A 228 -6.10 40.98 -8.19
CA LYS A 228 -6.62 40.94 -9.56
C LYS A 228 -8.03 41.50 -9.68
N VAL A 229 -8.90 41.25 -8.69
CA VAL A 229 -10.24 41.85 -8.62
C VAL A 229 -10.13 43.36 -8.41
N ALA A 230 -9.21 43.82 -7.56
CA ALA A 230 -8.97 45.25 -7.32
C ALA A 230 -8.41 45.96 -8.57
N GLU A 231 -7.48 45.34 -9.29
CA GLU A 231 -6.98 45.84 -10.59
C GLU A 231 -8.11 45.89 -11.62
N THR A 232 -8.90 44.81 -11.75
CA THR A 232 -10.04 44.77 -12.69
C THR A 232 -11.06 45.86 -12.37
N ARG A 233 -11.34 46.13 -11.09
CA ARG A 233 -12.21 47.23 -10.66
C ARG A 233 -11.62 48.59 -11.00
N LYS A 234 -10.32 48.80 -10.75
CA LYS A 234 -9.64 50.05 -11.15
C LYS A 234 -9.70 50.26 -12.67
N ASP A 235 -9.44 49.23 -13.46
CA ASP A 235 -9.49 49.30 -14.92
C ASP A 235 -10.92 49.59 -15.41
N GLN A 236 -11.93 48.97 -14.80
CA GLN A 236 -13.34 49.30 -15.06
C GLN A 236 -13.67 50.74 -14.68
N ASP A 237 -13.24 51.22 -13.52
CA ASP A 237 -13.49 52.60 -13.07
C ASP A 237 -12.80 53.62 -13.99
N ILE A 238 -11.58 53.32 -14.47
CA ILE A 238 -10.87 54.13 -15.47
C ILE A 238 -11.63 54.13 -16.79
N ALA A 239 -12.09 52.98 -17.28
CA ALA A 239 -12.87 52.90 -18.51
C ALA A 239 -14.21 53.65 -18.40
N ILE A 240 -14.88 53.60 -17.24
CA ILE A 240 -16.10 54.37 -16.98
C ILE A 240 -15.80 55.88 -16.95
N ALA A 241 -14.68 56.28 -16.34
CA ALA A 241 -14.27 57.68 -16.31
C ALA A 241 -13.89 58.19 -17.72
N GLU A 242 -13.17 57.39 -18.51
CA GLU A 242 -12.82 57.73 -19.89
C GLU A 242 -14.05 57.81 -20.79
N THR A 243 -14.99 56.88 -20.68
CA THR A 243 -16.25 56.92 -21.45
C THR A 243 -17.11 58.12 -21.05
N LYS A 244 -17.21 58.47 -19.77
CA LYS A 244 -17.87 59.71 -19.33
C LYS A 244 -17.18 60.95 -19.88
N LYS A 245 -15.84 61.00 -19.82
CA LYS A 245 -15.06 62.13 -20.35
C LYS A 245 -15.22 62.27 -21.87
N LEU A 246 -15.21 61.16 -22.62
CA LEU A 246 -15.47 61.13 -24.05
C LEU A 246 -16.90 61.61 -24.37
N GLN A 247 -17.89 61.19 -23.56
CA GLN A 247 -19.27 61.64 -23.70
C GLN A 247 -19.39 63.14 -23.42
N GLU A 248 -18.77 63.66 -22.36
CA GLU A 248 -18.74 65.10 -22.06
C GLU A 248 -18.07 65.92 -23.17
N ILE A 249 -16.94 65.44 -23.70
CA ILE A 249 -16.26 66.07 -24.85
C ILE A 249 -17.17 66.04 -26.09
N SER A 250 -17.86 64.92 -26.33
CA SER A 250 -18.81 64.80 -27.45
C SER A 250 -19.98 65.77 -27.31
N VAL A 251 -20.53 65.96 -26.11
CA VAL A 251 -21.61 66.92 -25.83
C VAL A 251 -21.09 68.35 -25.99
N ALA A 252 -19.92 68.66 -25.44
CA ALA A 252 -19.32 69.98 -25.59
C ALA A 252 -18.99 70.34 -27.05
N ASN A 253 -18.51 69.37 -27.84
CA ASN A 253 -18.28 69.55 -29.27
C ASN A 253 -19.60 69.74 -30.03
N ALA A 254 -20.63 68.93 -29.74
CA ALA A 254 -21.95 69.09 -30.35
C ALA A 254 -22.58 70.45 -30.01
N ASP A 255 -22.46 70.91 -28.76
CA ASP A 255 -22.94 72.22 -28.35
C ASP A 255 -22.14 73.35 -29.01
N LYS A 256 -20.82 73.23 -29.12
CA LYS A 256 -19.97 74.19 -29.84
C LYS A 256 -20.33 74.27 -31.31
N ASP A 257 -20.56 73.13 -31.96
CA ASP A 257 -20.99 73.07 -33.36
C ASP A 257 -22.38 73.68 -33.54
N ARG A 258 -23.30 73.44 -32.59
CA ARG A 258 -24.64 74.05 -32.60
C ARG A 258 -24.58 75.56 -32.42
N ILE A 259 -23.75 76.05 -31.49
CA ILE A 259 -23.52 77.50 -31.28
C ILE A 259 -22.88 78.12 -32.53
N SER A 260 -21.91 77.44 -33.14
CA SER A 260 -21.27 77.88 -34.38
C SER A 260 -22.26 77.98 -35.54
N GLN A 261 -23.12 76.97 -35.72
CA GLN A 261 -24.17 76.99 -36.75
C GLN A 261 -25.19 78.12 -36.50
N VAL A 262 -25.59 78.35 -35.25
CA VAL A 262 -26.49 79.46 -34.90
C VAL A 262 -25.81 80.81 -35.14
N ALA A 263 -24.51 80.94 -34.84
CA ALA A 263 -23.76 82.16 -35.11
C ALA A 263 -23.62 82.43 -36.60
N ILE A 264 -23.35 81.42 -37.42
CA ILE A 264 -23.29 81.54 -38.89
C ILE A 264 -24.67 81.92 -39.44
N ALA A 265 -25.75 81.26 -38.99
CA ALA A 265 -27.11 81.58 -39.43
C ALA A 265 -27.54 83.00 -39.03
N ASN A 266 -27.16 83.47 -37.84
CA ASN A 266 -27.41 84.84 -37.40
C ASN A 266 -26.58 85.85 -38.21
N ALA A 267 -25.30 85.57 -38.47
CA ALA A 267 -24.44 86.42 -39.29
C ALA A 267 -24.92 86.51 -40.74
N GLU A 268 -25.40 85.40 -41.33
CA GLU A 268 -26.02 85.40 -42.67
C GLU A 268 -27.30 86.22 -42.70
N LYS A 269 -28.14 86.11 -41.66
CA LYS A 269 -29.36 86.90 -41.51
C LYS A 269 -29.05 88.40 -41.37
N GLU A 270 -28.08 88.77 -40.54
CA GLU A 270 -27.61 90.15 -40.39
C GLU A 270 -27.01 90.69 -41.70
N ALA A 271 -26.22 89.88 -42.42
CA ALA A 271 -25.68 90.26 -43.72
C ALA A 271 -26.76 90.45 -44.79
N GLN A 272 -27.83 89.64 -44.77
CA GLN A 272 -28.99 89.85 -45.64
C GLN A 272 -29.76 91.13 -45.32
N VAL A 273 -29.96 91.44 -44.03
CA VAL A 273 -30.60 92.69 -43.60
C VAL A 273 -29.76 93.90 -44.00
N ALA A 274 -28.45 93.85 -43.79
CA ALA A 274 -27.54 94.92 -44.18
C ALA A 274 -27.51 95.14 -45.70
N LYS A 275 -27.53 94.06 -46.51
CA LYS A 275 -27.68 94.17 -47.97
C LYS A 275 -29.02 94.79 -48.37
N ALA A 276 -30.12 94.38 -47.73
CA ALA A 276 -31.44 94.93 -48.00
C ALA A 276 -31.55 96.42 -47.62
N GLU A 277 -30.91 96.84 -46.52
CA GLU A 277 -30.83 98.25 -46.12
C GLU A 277 -29.94 99.07 -47.06
N ALA A 278 -28.80 98.52 -47.50
CA ALA A 278 -27.94 99.16 -48.50
C ALA A 278 -28.69 99.35 -49.83
N ASP A 279 -29.39 98.33 -50.32
CA ASP A 279 -30.20 98.41 -51.53
C ASP A 279 -31.35 99.42 -51.40
N LYS A 280 -31.96 99.50 -50.21
CA LYS A 280 -33.00 100.50 -49.90
C LYS A 280 -32.43 101.92 -49.92
N ASN A 281 -31.25 102.15 -49.34
CA ASN A 281 -30.59 103.45 -49.33
C ASN A 281 -30.15 103.88 -50.74
N ILE A 282 -29.59 102.96 -51.54
CA ILE A 282 -29.27 103.21 -52.95
C ILE A 282 -30.52 103.63 -53.73
N ARG A 283 -31.67 102.96 -53.52
CA ARG A 283 -32.94 103.36 -54.16
C ARG A 283 -33.44 104.73 -53.70
N ILE A 284 -33.29 105.06 -52.41
CA ILE A 284 -33.69 106.39 -51.89
C ILE A 284 -32.80 107.48 -52.50
N GLU A 285 -31.51 107.24 -52.62
CA GLU A 285 -30.56 108.20 -53.20
C GLU A 285 -30.82 108.39 -54.69
N GLN A 286 -31.01 107.31 -55.46
CA GLN A 286 -31.43 107.37 -56.86
C GLN A 286 -32.75 108.14 -57.05
N ALA A 287 -33.73 107.93 -56.18
CA ALA A 287 -35.00 108.65 -56.22
C ALA A 287 -34.85 110.15 -55.87
N ASN A 288 -33.88 110.51 -55.02
CA ASN A 288 -33.58 111.91 -54.72
C ASN A 288 -32.81 112.59 -55.86
N THR A 289 -31.86 111.90 -56.51
CA THR A 289 -31.16 112.42 -57.69
C THR A 289 -32.13 112.62 -58.87
N GLU A 290 -33.08 111.70 -59.06
CA GLU A 290 -34.11 111.83 -60.09
C GLU A 290 -35.08 113.00 -59.78
N LYS A 291 -35.41 113.24 -58.51
CA LYS A 291 -36.18 114.42 -58.09
C LYS A 291 -35.42 115.72 -58.34
N GLU A 292 -34.13 115.80 -58.03
CA GLU A 292 -33.33 117.00 -58.28
C GLU A 292 -33.18 117.30 -59.79
N SER A 293 -32.99 116.27 -60.63
CA SER A 293 -32.98 116.44 -62.10
C SER A 293 -34.32 116.96 -62.61
N ARG A 294 -35.44 116.50 -62.02
CA ARG A 294 -36.79 116.90 -62.44
C ARG A 294 -37.14 118.32 -62.01
N VAL A 295 -36.56 118.82 -60.91
CA VAL A 295 -36.71 120.22 -60.47
C VAL A 295 -35.90 121.19 -61.36
N ALA A 296 -34.75 120.76 -61.89
CA ALA A 296 -33.97 121.56 -62.85
C ALA A 296 -34.66 121.67 -64.23
N GLU A 297 -35.30 120.60 -64.70
CA GLU A 297 -36.11 120.61 -65.93
C GLU A 297 -37.34 121.52 -65.79
N LEU A 298 -38.04 121.46 -64.65
CA LEU A 298 -39.25 122.23 -64.40
C LEU A 298 -39.04 123.75 -64.34
N ASN A 299 -37.84 124.22 -63.95
CA ASN A 299 -37.53 125.65 -63.94
C ASN A 299 -37.19 126.22 -65.32
N SER A 300 -36.74 125.38 -66.26
CA SER A 300 -36.45 125.82 -67.64
C SER A 300 -37.70 125.81 -68.54
N ASP A 301 -38.69 124.96 -68.22
CA ASP A 301 -39.90 124.78 -69.04
C ASP A 301 -41.03 125.78 -68.70
N MET A 302 -40.87 126.53 -67.60
CA MET A 302 -41.88 127.46 -67.09
C MET A 302 -41.87 128.84 -67.79
N GLU A 303 -40.77 129.24 -68.45
CA GLU A 303 -40.70 130.50 -69.20
C GLU A 303 -41.29 130.43 -70.62
N ILE A 304 -41.48 129.23 -71.19
CA ILE A 304 -41.96 129.08 -72.58
C ILE A 304 -43.47 128.70 -72.66
N LYS A 305 -44.09 128.30 -71.55
CA LYS A 305 -45.53 127.90 -71.50
C LYS A 305 -46.49 129.00 -71.01
N GLN A 306 -46.05 130.26 -70.94
CA GLN A 306 -46.95 131.42 -70.84
C GLN A 306 -47.29 131.95 -72.24
N ALA A 307 -48.29 131.38 -72.91
CA ALA A 307 -49.08 132.15 -73.89
C ALA A 307 -50.37 131.47 -74.40
N GLU A 308 -50.49 130.15 -74.56
CA GLU A 308 -51.49 129.66 -75.54
C GLU A 308 -52.50 128.57 -75.16
N ALA A 309 -52.66 128.18 -73.90
CA ALA A 309 -53.64 127.12 -73.57
C ALA A 309 -54.67 127.44 -72.49
N ALA A 310 -55.12 128.71 -72.44
CA ALA A 310 -56.42 129.05 -71.90
C ALA A 310 -57.54 128.76 -72.92
N LYS A 311 -57.78 127.48 -73.27
CA LYS A 311 -59.06 127.05 -73.88
C LYS A 311 -59.18 125.52 -74.01
N LYS A 312 -60.16 124.98 -73.28
CA LYS A 312 -60.84 123.67 -73.47
C LYS A 312 -60.04 122.41 -73.12
N ALA A 313 -60.30 121.74 -72.00
CA ALA A 313 -61.54 121.06 -71.59
C ALA A 313 -61.86 119.76 -72.34
N ALA A 314 -62.12 118.72 -71.53
CA ALA A 314 -62.82 117.46 -71.79
C ALA A 314 -61.98 116.20 -72.10
N ILE A 315 -61.67 115.48 -71.02
CA ILE A 315 -62.15 114.10 -70.73
C ILE A 315 -62.18 113.10 -71.91
N GLY A 316 -61.38 112.05 -71.73
CA GLY A 316 -61.65 110.68 -72.15
C GLY A 316 -60.75 109.75 -71.33
N ARG A 317 -61.17 109.34 -70.12
CA ARG A 317 -61.60 107.96 -69.80
C ARG A 317 -60.60 106.93 -70.36
N ASN A 318 -59.77 106.25 -69.57
CA ASN A 318 -60.09 105.36 -68.46
C ASN A 318 -61.24 104.39 -68.76
N GLU A 319 -60.93 103.38 -69.57
CA GLU A 319 -61.48 102.02 -69.60
C GLU A 319 -60.52 101.22 -70.51
N ALA A 320 -59.78 100.21 -70.11
CA ALA A 320 -59.91 99.33 -68.97
C ALA A 320 -58.52 98.78 -68.56
N GLN A 321 -57.98 99.32 -67.46
CA GLN A 321 -57.02 98.63 -66.58
C GLN A 321 -57.79 97.92 -65.45
N LYS A 322 -58.72 97.02 -65.77
CA LYS A 322 -59.57 96.37 -64.75
C LYS A 322 -59.67 94.84 -64.76
N GLU A 323 -58.90 94.09 -65.55
CA GLU A 323 -59.00 92.61 -65.53
C GLU A 323 -57.68 91.82 -65.67
N VAL A 324 -56.58 92.28 -65.07
CA VAL A 324 -55.40 91.39 -64.92
C VAL A 324 -54.79 91.44 -63.51
N ALA A 325 -55.08 92.47 -62.70
CA ALA A 325 -54.46 92.61 -61.37
C ALA A 325 -55.24 91.97 -60.21
N LYS A 326 -56.43 91.39 -60.47
CA LYS A 326 -57.05 90.42 -59.56
C LYS A 326 -56.53 89.04 -59.96
N SER A 327 -55.40 88.68 -59.38
CA SER A 327 -55.43 87.61 -58.39
C SER A 327 -55.57 86.23 -59.05
N ASP A 328 -54.53 85.57 -59.53
CA ASP A 328 -53.09 85.60 -59.20
C ASP A 328 -52.73 85.52 -57.71
N ALA A 329 -53.73 85.60 -56.81
CA ALA A 329 -53.59 85.54 -55.36
C ALA A 329 -54.33 84.33 -54.76
N GLU A 330 -55.19 83.64 -55.52
CA GLU A 330 -55.92 82.46 -55.04
C GLU A 330 -55.22 81.13 -55.36
N LEU A 331 -54.49 81.03 -56.48
CA LEU A 331 -53.79 79.80 -56.87
C LEU A 331 -52.46 79.56 -56.12
N ALA A 332 -51.76 80.63 -55.73
CA ALA A 332 -50.49 80.52 -55.01
C ALA A 332 -50.66 80.08 -53.54
N VAL A 333 -51.79 80.41 -52.92
CA VAL A 333 -52.07 80.07 -51.51
C VAL A 333 -52.60 78.63 -51.38
N THR A 334 -53.28 78.10 -52.40
CA THR A 334 -53.79 76.71 -52.39
C THR A 334 -52.70 75.67 -52.65
N GLN A 335 -51.70 75.98 -53.49
CA GLN A 335 -50.59 75.06 -53.76
C GLN A 335 -49.57 74.99 -52.61
N ALA A 336 -49.30 76.11 -51.92
CA ALA A 336 -48.34 76.15 -50.82
C ALA A 336 -48.83 75.45 -49.51
N ASN A 337 -50.15 75.36 -49.30
CA ASN A 337 -50.70 74.69 -48.11
C ASN A 337 -50.82 73.16 -48.28
N ALA A 338 -50.99 72.66 -49.51
CA ALA A 338 -51.05 71.22 -49.78
C ALA A 338 -49.67 70.53 -49.65
N ASP A 339 -48.59 71.18 -50.08
CA ASP A 339 -47.23 70.62 -49.99
C ASP A 339 -46.69 70.61 -48.55
N LYS A 340 -47.16 71.52 -47.69
CA LYS A 340 -46.72 71.60 -46.29
C LYS A 340 -47.39 70.55 -45.39
N GLU A 341 -48.66 70.23 -45.60
CA GLU A 341 -49.35 69.14 -44.87
C GLU A 341 -48.90 67.74 -45.34
N ALA A 342 -48.57 67.57 -46.62
CA ALA A 342 -48.06 66.29 -47.14
C ALA A 342 -46.64 65.96 -46.62
N GLY A 343 -45.76 66.97 -46.50
CA GLY A 343 -44.39 66.78 -45.99
C GLY A 343 -44.32 66.48 -44.49
N GLU A 344 -45.17 67.12 -43.67
CA GLU A 344 -45.19 66.89 -42.22
C GLU A 344 -45.86 65.56 -41.82
N ALA A 345 -46.85 65.09 -42.59
CA ALA A 345 -47.49 63.79 -42.38
C ALA A 345 -46.61 62.60 -42.82
N ALA A 346 -45.85 62.75 -43.91
CA ALA A 346 -44.91 61.73 -44.39
C ALA A 346 -43.71 61.57 -43.45
N ALA A 347 -43.12 62.68 -42.98
CA ALA A 347 -41.96 62.65 -42.09
C ALA A 347 -42.28 62.10 -40.69
N ARG A 348 -43.49 62.37 -40.15
CA ARG A 348 -43.93 61.79 -38.86
C ARG A 348 -44.27 60.30 -38.98
N SER A 349 -44.79 59.84 -40.14
CA SER A 349 -45.08 58.42 -40.36
C SER A 349 -43.82 57.59 -40.61
N GLU A 350 -42.83 58.11 -41.36
CA GLU A 350 -41.55 57.41 -41.56
C GLU A 350 -40.73 57.33 -40.26
N ALA A 351 -40.67 58.41 -39.46
CA ALA A 351 -39.97 58.37 -38.17
C ALA A 351 -40.63 57.42 -37.15
N ALA A 352 -41.96 57.31 -37.14
CA ALA A 352 -42.69 56.37 -36.29
C ALA A 352 -42.53 54.91 -36.75
N VAL A 353 -42.49 54.66 -38.06
CA VAL A 353 -42.25 53.30 -38.62
C VAL A 353 -40.79 52.86 -38.43
N GLN A 354 -39.82 53.77 -38.50
CA GLN A 354 -38.41 53.46 -38.28
C GLN A 354 -38.12 53.13 -36.81
N THR A 355 -38.64 53.92 -35.86
CA THR A 355 -38.49 53.67 -34.42
C THR A 355 -39.26 52.43 -33.94
N ALA A 356 -40.43 52.13 -34.53
CA ALA A 356 -41.15 50.88 -34.29
C ALA A 356 -40.45 49.64 -34.89
N ARG A 357 -39.78 49.77 -36.04
CA ARG A 357 -38.99 48.67 -36.64
C ARG A 357 -37.69 48.40 -35.89
N GLU A 358 -36.99 49.42 -35.40
CA GLU A 358 -35.77 49.24 -34.59
C GLU A 358 -36.06 48.64 -33.22
N THR A 359 -37.15 49.04 -32.57
CA THR A 359 -37.56 48.44 -31.28
C THR A 359 -38.04 47.00 -31.46
N ALA A 360 -38.81 46.70 -32.52
CA ALA A 360 -39.21 45.34 -32.85
C ALA A 360 -38.03 44.45 -33.30
N GLN A 361 -37.01 45.00 -33.98
CA GLN A 361 -35.81 44.24 -34.37
C GLN A 361 -34.89 43.97 -33.17
N LYS A 362 -34.70 44.94 -32.26
CA LYS A 362 -33.95 44.73 -31.01
C LYS A 362 -34.60 43.69 -30.10
N GLU A 363 -35.93 43.70 -29.95
CA GLU A 363 -36.63 42.68 -29.15
C GLU A 363 -36.53 41.28 -29.78
N VAL A 364 -36.55 41.18 -31.13
CA VAL A 364 -36.39 39.89 -31.83
C VAL A 364 -34.94 39.39 -31.80
N GLU A 365 -33.93 40.26 -31.82
CA GLU A 365 -32.53 39.87 -31.66
C GLU A 365 -32.18 39.48 -30.22
N GLU A 366 -32.66 40.22 -29.20
CA GLU A 366 -32.47 39.82 -27.80
C GLU A 366 -33.21 38.53 -27.46
N ALA A 367 -34.41 38.31 -28.03
CA ALA A 367 -35.15 37.06 -27.88
C ALA A 367 -34.44 35.88 -28.58
N LYS A 368 -33.86 36.09 -29.77
CA LYS A 368 -33.07 35.07 -30.47
C LYS A 368 -31.74 34.78 -29.76
N ALA A 369 -31.05 35.79 -29.24
CA ALA A 369 -29.81 35.63 -28.47
C ALA A 369 -30.05 34.84 -27.17
N LYS A 370 -31.09 35.17 -26.39
CA LYS A 370 -31.46 34.40 -25.19
C LYS A 370 -31.89 32.97 -25.51
N LYS A 371 -32.59 32.74 -26.64
CA LYS A 371 -33.00 31.39 -27.05
C LYS A 371 -31.81 30.53 -27.45
N VAL A 372 -30.84 31.09 -28.20
CA VAL A 372 -29.59 30.40 -28.60
C VAL A 372 -28.69 30.14 -27.40
N GLU A 373 -28.59 31.08 -26.46
CA GLU A 373 -27.81 30.90 -25.23
C GLU A 373 -28.44 29.85 -24.29
N SER A 374 -29.78 29.81 -24.20
CA SER A 374 -30.51 28.79 -23.44
C SER A 374 -30.44 27.40 -24.09
N SER A 375 -30.43 27.29 -25.42
CA SER A 375 -30.25 26.01 -26.11
C SER A 375 -28.81 25.50 -26.01
N LEU A 376 -27.81 26.38 -26.09
CA LEU A 376 -26.40 25.99 -25.90
C LEU A 376 -26.11 25.56 -24.45
N LYS A 377 -26.74 26.19 -23.45
CA LYS A 377 -26.67 25.79 -22.04
C LYS A 377 -27.37 24.45 -21.78
N ALA A 378 -28.52 24.20 -22.40
CA ALA A 378 -29.25 22.94 -22.26
C ALA A 378 -28.58 21.75 -22.97
N GLU A 379 -27.97 21.94 -24.15
CA GLU A 379 -27.47 20.85 -24.98
C GLU A 379 -26.02 20.43 -24.67
N LYS A 380 -25.15 21.35 -24.23
CA LYS A 380 -23.74 21.05 -23.92
C LYS A 380 -23.40 21.00 -22.44
N ILE A 381 -23.98 21.86 -21.62
CA ILE A 381 -23.55 22.02 -20.22
C ILE A 381 -24.28 21.00 -19.31
N VAL A 382 -25.59 20.81 -19.48
CA VAL A 382 -26.37 19.87 -18.67
C VAL A 382 -25.86 18.41 -18.74
N PRO A 383 -25.59 17.80 -19.92
CA PRO A 383 -25.07 16.43 -19.95
C PRO A 383 -23.62 16.32 -19.44
N ALA A 384 -22.81 17.38 -19.56
CA ALA A 384 -21.46 17.41 -19.01
C ALA A 384 -21.44 17.54 -17.48
N GLU A 385 -22.37 18.31 -16.90
CA GLU A 385 -22.55 18.46 -15.46
C GLU A 385 -23.08 17.16 -14.84
N ILE A 386 -24.03 16.48 -15.50
CA ILE A 386 -24.55 15.18 -15.08
C ILE A 386 -23.45 14.11 -15.13
N ALA A 387 -22.68 14.03 -16.22
CA ALA A 387 -21.57 13.08 -16.32
C ALA A 387 -20.48 13.35 -15.26
N ARG A 388 -20.23 14.61 -14.92
CA ARG A 388 -19.29 14.98 -13.84
C ARG A 388 -19.83 14.63 -12.46
N GLN A 389 -21.12 14.86 -12.21
CA GLN A 389 -21.78 14.48 -10.96
C GLN A 389 -21.86 12.96 -10.81
N GLU A 390 -22.17 12.22 -11.87
CA GLU A 390 -22.15 10.75 -11.87
C GLU A 390 -20.73 10.21 -11.65
N ALA A 391 -19.71 10.80 -12.25
CA ALA A 391 -18.32 10.39 -12.03
C ALA A 391 -17.85 10.67 -10.59
N ILE A 392 -18.25 11.79 -9.99
CA ILE A 392 -17.97 12.09 -8.58
C ILE A 392 -18.72 11.11 -7.67
N LEU A 393 -20.00 10.88 -7.93
CA LEU A 393 -20.83 9.95 -7.15
C LEU A 393 -20.31 8.50 -7.25
N GLN A 394 -19.86 8.07 -8.43
CA GLN A 394 -19.24 6.74 -8.62
C GLN A 394 -17.88 6.65 -7.94
N ALA A 395 -17.07 7.71 -7.98
CA ALA A 395 -15.79 7.75 -7.27
C ALA A 395 -15.98 7.71 -5.74
N GLU A 396 -16.97 8.44 -5.21
CA GLU A 396 -17.36 8.42 -3.80
C GLU A 396 -17.91 7.04 -3.40
N ALA A 397 -18.77 6.42 -4.22
CA ALA A 397 -19.30 5.08 -3.95
C ALA A 397 -18.20 3.99 -3.96
N VAL A 398 -17.20 4.11 -4.83
CA VAL A 398 -16.04 3.20 -4.84
C VAL A 398 -15.16 3.44 -3.62
N ALA A 399 -14.91 4.70 -3.25
CA ALA A 399 -14.14 5.04 -2.05
C ALA A 399 -14.83 4.52 -0.78
N GLU A 400 -16.14 4.72 -0.64
CA GLU A 400 -16.93 4.25 0.50
C GLU A 400 -17.01 2.71 0.55
N LYS A 401 -17.11 2.04 -0.61
CA LYS A 401 -17.05 0.58 -0.67
C LYS A 401 -15.69 0.05 -0.18
N ILE A 402 -14.60 0.70 -0.59
CA ILE A 402 -13.24 0.32 -0.17
C ILE A 402 -13.04 0.55 1.33
N THR A 403 -13.48 1.68 1.88
CA THR A 403 -13.35 1.94 3.33
C THR A 403 -14.19 0.97 4.14
N ARG A 404 -15.43 0.68 3.72
CA ARG A 404 -16.30 -0.28 4.41
C ARG A 404 -15.79 -1.71 4.33
N GLU A 405 -15.21 -2.12 3.19
CA GLU A 405 -14.55 -3.42 3.06
C GLU A 405 -13.27 -3.50 3.90
N ALA A 406 -12.48 -2.43 3.98
CA ALA A 406 -11.29 -2.36 4.82
C ALA A 406 -11.64 -2.41 6.31
N GLU A 407 -12.66 -1.67 6.74
CA GLU A 407 -13.19 -1.72 8.11
C GLU A 407 -13.77 -3.09 8.46
N ALA A 408 -14.51 -3.72 7.54
CA ALA A 408 -15.03 -5.07 7.74
C ALA A 408 -13.91 -6.11 7.88
N ARG A 409 -12.85 -6.01 7.06
CA ARG A 409 -11.66 -6.87 7.17
C ARG A 409 -10.91 -6.63 8.47
N ALA A 410 -10.72 -5.38 8.89
CA ALA A 410 -10.08 -5.04 10.15
C ALA A 410 -10.88 -5.54 11.37
N LYS A 411 -12.22 -5.43 11.33
CA LYS A 411 -13.08 -6.00 12.37
C LYS A 411 -13.04 -7.52 12.40
N ALA A 412 -12.99 -8.18 11.24
CA ALA A 412 -12.91 -9.63 11.15
C ALA A 412 -11.58 -10.16 11.72
N THR A 413 -10.46 -9.49 11.43
CA THR A 413 -9.14 -9.89 11.98
C THR A 413 -9.05 -9.64 13.47
N LEU A 414 -9.57 -8.52 13.99
CA LEU A 414 -9.64 -8.26 15.43
C LEU A 414 -10.52 -9.28 16.15
N ALA A 415 -11.68 -9.61 15.59
CA ALA A 415 -12.57 -10.62 16.17
C ALA A 415 -11.94 -12.02 16.17
N GLN A 416 -11.19 -12.38 15.12
CA GLN A 416 -10.46 -13.65 15.08
C GLN A 416 -9.32 -13.68 16.10
N ALA A 417 -8.55 -12.59 16.21
CA ALA A 417 -7.47 -12.47 17.19
C ALA A 417 -8.00 -12.54 18.64
N GLU A 418 -9.13 -11.89 18.93
CA GLU A 418 -9.79 -11.98 20.24
C GLU A 418 -10.33 -13.38 20.54
N ALA A 419 -10.87 -14.08 19.54
CA ALA A 419 -11.35 -15.44 19.69
C ALA A 419 -10.20 -16.42 19.96
N GLU A 420 -9.08 -16.28 19.25
CA GLU A 420 -7.86 -17.07 19.45
C GLU A 420 -7.24 -16.78 20.83
N ALA A 421 -7.16 -15.52 21.25
CA ALA A 421 -6.68 -15.14 22.58
C ALA A 421 -7.55 -15.74 23.70
N LYS A 422 -8.87 -15.68 23.57
CA LYS A 422 -9.81 -16.31 24.53
C LYS A 422 -9.68 -17.83 24.54
N ALA A 423 -9.49 -18.46 23.38
CA ALA A 423 -9.28 -19.91 23.30
C ALA A 423 -7.98 -20.34 23.99
N ILE A 424 -6.90 -19.56 23.86
CA ILE A 424 -5.63 -19.81 24.54
C ILE A 424 -5.77 -19.62 26.05
N GLN A 425 -6.44 -18.55 26.50
CA GLN A 425 -6.70 -18.33 27.93
C GLN A 425 -7.49 -19.47 28.55
N MET A 426 -8.56 -19.94 27.89
CA MET A 426 -9.36 -21.06 28.39
C MET A 426 -8.54 -22.37 28.47
N LYS A 427 -7.65 -22.63 27.50
CA LYS A 427 -6.76 -23.80 27.55
C LYS A 427 -5.77 -23.70 28.71
N LEU A 428 -5.14 -22.56 28.89
CA LEU A 428 -4.18 -22.33 29.98
C LEU A 428 -4.85 -22.39 31.35
N GLU A 429 -6.06 -21.85 31.47
CA GLU A 429 -6.86 -21.93 32.71
C GLU A 429 -7.29 -23.36 33.01
N ALA A 430 -7.74 -24.13 32.00
CA ALA A 430 -8.06 -25.54 32.16
C ALA A 430 -6.83 -26.39 32.55
N GLU A 431 -5.65 -26.10 31.98
CA GLU A 431 -4.40 -26.74 32.37
C GLU A 431 -3.95 -26.36 33.78
N ALA A 432 -4.10 -25.08 34.16
CA ALA A 432 -3.78 -24.59 35.49
C ALA A 432 -4.71 -25.18 36.55
N GLU A 433 -6.02 -25.25 36.28
CA GLU A 433 -7.00 -25.92 37.14
C GLU A 433 -6.76 -27.42 37.22
N GLY A 434 -6.41 -28.07 36.10
CA GLY A 434 -6.04 -29.48 36.06
C GLY A 434 -4.81 -29.78 36.95
N LYS A 435 -3.75 -28.98 36.82
CA LYS A 435 -2.56 -29.07 37.67
C LYS A 435 -2.88 -28.77 39.13
N LYS A 436 -3.69 -27.75 39.41
CA LYS A 436 -4.10 -27.40 40.77
C LYS A 436 -4.91 -28.54 41.41
N ARG A 437 -5.84 -29.16 40.69
CA ARG A 437 -6.57 -30.34 41.17
C ARG A 437 -5.65 -31.53 41.41
N SER A 438 -4.70 -31.81 40.50
CA SER A 438 -3.72 -32.89 40.69
C SER A 438 -2.88 -32.67 41.94
N LEU A 439 -2.33 -31.46 42.12
CA LEU A 439 -1.51 -31.12 43.27
C LEU A 439 -2.30 -31.09 44.58
N LEU A 440 -3.57 -30.67 44.55
CA LEU A 440 -4.46 -30.76 45.72
C LEU A 440 -4.78 -32.21 46.05
N ALA A 441 -5.05 -33.07 45.06
CA ALA A 441 -5.28 -34.49 45.29
C ALA A 441 -4.02 -35.19 45.82
N GLU A 442 -2.83 -34.81 45.33
CA GLU A 442 -1.55 -35.28 45.87
C GLU A 442 -1.34 -34.77 47.30
N ALA A 443 -1.64 -33.51 47.60
CA ALA A 443 -1.52 -32.95 48.93
C ALA A 443 -2.50 -33.62 49.92
N GLU A 444 -3.75 -33.84 49.53
CA GLU A 444 -4.74 -34.58 50.33
C GLU A 444 -4.33 -36.03 50.52
N GLY A 445 -3.76 -36.67 49.49
CA GLY A 445 -3.17 -38.01 49.58
C GLY A 445 -1.99 -38.05 50.54
N PHE A 446 -1.09 -37.08 50.47
CA PHE A 446 0.03 -36.91 51.40
C PHE A 446 -0.44 -36.63 52.83
N GLU A 447 -1.48 -35.82 53.02
CA GLU A 447 -2.03 -35.52 54.34
C GLU A 447 -2.72 -36.74 54.96
N ALA A 448 -3.46 -37.51 54.16
CA ALA A 448 -4.01 -38.80 54.57
C ALA A 448 -2.90 -39.80 54.91
N MET A 449 -1.80 -39.79 54.16
CA MET A 449 -0.61 -40.61 54.46
C MET A 449 0.09 -40.16 55.75
N VAL A 450 0.20 -38.86 56.03
CA VAL A 450 0.77 -38.35 57.28
C VAL A 450 -0.09 -38.73 58.47
N ARG A 451 -1.42 -38.62 58.37
CA ARG A 451 -2.36 -39.11 59.40
C ARG A 451 -2.28 -40.63 59.60
N ALA A 452 -2.07 -41.40 58.53
CA ALA A 452 -1.84 -42.84 58.65
C ALA A 452 -0.46 -43.17 59.26
N ALA A 453 0.56 -42.36 58.97
CA ALA A 453 1.92 -42.51 59.50
C ALA A 453 2.03 -42.13 60.99
N GLU A 454 1.22 -41.18 61.47
CA GLU A 454 1.04 -40.91 62.91
C GLU A 454 0.53 -42.16 63.65
N SER A 455 -0.22 -43.04 62.96
CA SER A 455 -0.72 -44.29 63.51
C SER A 455 0.30 -45.44 63.42
N ASN A 456 1.20 -45.43 62.42
CA ASN A 456 2.26 -46.42 62.28
C ASN A 456 3.44 -45.95 61.39
N PRO A 457 4.59 -45.54 61.97
CA PRO A 457 5.70 -44.91 61.22
C PRO A 457 6.47 -45.84 60.29
N ALA A 458 6.29 -47.16 60.38
CA ALA A 458 6.98 -48.14 59.52
C ALA A 458 6.44 -48.18 58.08
N ILE A 459 5.17 -47.81 57.87
CA ILE A 459 4.49 -47.92 56.57
C ILE A 459 4.91 -46.79 55.62
N ALA A 460 5.15 -45.58 56.13
CA ALA A 460 5.58 -44.43 55.33
C ALA A 460 6.98 -44.63 54.71
N ILE A 461 7.90 -45.29 55.43
CA ILE A 461 9.25 -45.58 54.94
C ILE A 461 9.20 -46.67 53.86
N GLN A 462 8.43 -47.73 54.08
CA GLN A 462 8.26 -48.80 53.08
C GLN A 462 7.61 -48.28 51.80
N TYR A 463 6.63 -47.35 51.90
CA TYR A 463 5.98 -46.80 50.72
C TYR A 463 6.88 -45.85 49.92
N LYS A 464 7.71 -45.03 50.59
CA LYS A 464 8.71 -44.18 49.90
C LYS A 464 9.77 -45.02 49.19
N MET A 465 10.13 -46.19 49.72
CA MET A 465 10.96 -47.16 49.01
C MET A 465 10.22 -47.76 47.80
N VAL A 466 8.91 -48.05 47.91
CA VAL A 466 8.10 -48.56 46.79
C VAL A 466 7.95 -47.52 45.67
N ASP A 467 7.81 -46.23 46.00
CA ASP A 467 7.70 -45.16 45.01
C ASP A 467 9.02 -44.95 44.25
N GLN A 468 10.16 -44.99 44.97
CA GLN A 468 11.48 -45.02 44.33
C GLN A 468 11.70 -46.28 43.49
N TRP A 469 11.16 -47.43 43.90
CA TRP A 469 11.18 -48.64 43.09
C TRP A 469 10.34 -48.51 41.81
N LYS A 470 9.25 -47.73 41.85
CA LYS A 470 8.40 -47.46 40.68
C LYS A 470 9.10 -46.55 39.68
N GLU A 471 9.86 -45.56 40.15
CA GLU A 471 10.70 -44.68 39.33
C GLU A 471 11.85 -45.46 38.65
N ILE A 472 12.54 -46.30 39.43
CA ILE A 472 13.59 -47.19 38.93
C ILE A 472 13.02 -48.23 37.95
N ALA A 473 11.84 -48.78 38.21
CA ALA A 473 11.17 -49.70 37.29
C ALA A 473 10.72 -48.99 36.00
N GLY A 474 10.27 -47.74 36.08
CA GLY A 474 9.90 -46.93 34.91
C GLY A 474 11.08 -46.60 34.01
N GLU A 475 12.24 -46.28 34.59
CA GLU A 475 13.49 -46.09 33.84
C GLU A 475 14.03 -47.40 33.25
N GLN A 476 13.91 -48.53 33.97
CA GLN A 476 14.28 -49.83 33.43
C GLN A 476 13.36 -50.26 32.28
N VAL A 477 12.03 -50.04 32.36
CA VAL A 477 11.11 -50.37 31.26
C VAL A 477 11.36 -49.51 30.02
N LYS A 478 11.71 -48.22 30.18
CA LYS A 478 12.14 -47.36 29.06
C LYS A 478 13.44 -47.86 28.40
N ALA A 479 14.34 -48.47 29.17
CA ALA A 479 15.53 -49.14 28.64
C ALA A 479 15.19 -50.43 27.85
N PHE A 480 14.05 -51.07 28.13
CA PHE A 480 13.58 -52.26 27.41
C PHE A 480 12.67 -51.94 26.20
N GLU A 481 12.02 -50.77 26.13
CA GLU A 481 11.18 -50.36 24.97
C GLU A 481 11.94 -50.33 23.63
N HIS A 482 13.27 -50.20 23.65
CA HIS A 482 14.09 -50.10 22.44
C HIS A 482 14.78 -51.43 22.05
N MET A 483 14.55 -52.53 22.77
CA MET A 483 15.00 -53.86 22.35
C MET A 483 13.92 -54.55 21.53
N ASN A 484 14.10 -54.55 20.21
CA ASN A 484 13.36 -55.41 19.28
C ASN A 484 13.77 -56.88 19.54
N LEU A 485 13.08 -57.56 20.45
CA LEU A 485 13.22 -58.99 20.67
C LEU A 485 12.58 -59.73 19.49
N GLY A 486 13.39 -60.06 18.48
CA GLY A 486 13.00 -60.97 17.41
C GLY A 486 12.62 -62.35 17.96
N ASN A 487 11.70 -63.05 17.27
CA ASN A 487 11.14 -64.35 17.63
C ASN A 487 12.13 -65.27 18.37
N ILE A 488 11.96 -65.40 19.68
CA ILE A 488 12.63 -66.42 20.48
C ILE A 488 11.77 -67.68 20.38
N THR A 489 12.22 -68.62 19.54
CA THR A 489 11.67 -69.97 19.52
C THR A 489 12.19 -70.71 20.75
N VAL A 490 11.34 -70.87 21.76
CA VAL A 490 11.66 -71.64 22.97
C VAL A 490 11.43 -73.12 22.68
N PHE A 491 12.49 -73.92 22.76
CA PHE A 491 12.37 -75.37 22.85
C PHE A 491 11.95 -75.74 24.28
N ASP A 492 10.74 -76.29 24.40
CA ASP A 492 10.19 -76.80 25.65
C ASP A 492 10.91 -78.09 26.06
N GLY A 493 11.62 -78.00 27.19
CA GLY A 493 12.31 -79.10 27.84
C GLY A 493 11.77 -79.30 29.24
N GLY A 494 10.48 -79.65 29.35
CA GLY A 494 9.97 -80.54 30.40
C GLY A 494 10.23 -80.10 31.85
N ASN A 495 9.82 -78.90 32.23
CA ASN A 495 9.16 -78.63 33.52
C ASN A 495 8.65 -77.18 33.47
N GLY A 496 7.33 -76.97 33.44
CA GLY A 496 6.67 -75.70 33.11
C GLY A 496 6.80 -74.55 34.12
N SER A 497 7.99 -74.30 34.65
CA SER A 497 8.28 -73.20 35.58
C SER A 497 8.24 -71.82 34.89
N THR A 498 8.67 -71.73 33.64
CA THR A 498 8.76 -70.46 32.89
C THR A 498 7.38 -69.96 32.44
N SER A 499 6.47 -70.86 32.05
CA SER A 499 5.09 -70.51 31.67
C SER A 499 4.26 -70.02 32.87
N ASN A 500 4.49 -70.59 34.06
CA ASN A 500 3.86 -70.14 35.30
C ASN A 500 4.41 -68.80 35.78
N PHE A 501 5.71 -68.53 35.59
CA PHE A 501 6.31 -67.23 35.87
C PHE A 501 5.75 -66.13 34.94
N LEU A 502 5.68 -66.41 33.63
CA LEU A 502 5.09 -65.49 32.64
C LEU A 502 3.60 -65.27 32.89
N SER A 503 2.83 -66.31 33.21
CA SER A 503 1.41 -66.16 33.55
C SER A 503 1.20 -65.34 34.84
N SER A 504 2.09 -65.43 35.82
CA SER A 504 2.02 -64.65 37.07
C SER A 504 2.41 -63.18 36.84
N LEU A 505 3.43 -62.93 36.01
CA LEU A 505 3.85 -61.59 35.62
C LEU A 505 2.74 -60.86 34.84
N VAL A 506 2.10 -61.55 33.89
CA VAL A 506 1.02 -60.98 33.07
C VAL A 506 -0.26 -60.76 33.86
N LYS A 507 -0.64 -61.66 34.78
CA LYS A 507 -1.87 -61.53 35.57
C LYS A 507 -1.77 -60.53 36.72
N THR A 508 -0.58 -60.32 37.28
CA THR A 508 -0.42 -59.56 38.54
C THR A 508 0.27 -58.21 38.35
N VAL A 509 1.25 -58.14 37.45
CA VAL A 509 2.11 -56.96 37.28
C VAL A 509 1.58 -56.03 36.16
N ALA A 510 0.99 -56.59 35.11
CA ALA A 510 0.46 -55.79 34.00
C ALA A 510 -0.75 -54.90 34.38
N PRO A 511 -1.72 -55.35 35.21
CA PRO A 511 -2.84 -54.49 35.62
C PRO A 511 -2.43 -53.41 36.62
N SER A 512 -1.47 -53.70 37.50
CA SER A 512 -1.04 -52.79 38.57
C SER A 512 -0.15 -51.64 38.07
N LEU A 513 0.44 -51.78 36.87
CA LEU A 513 1.26 -50.75 36.23
C LEU A 513 0.53 -49.97 35.12
N GLY A 514 -0.71 -50.32 34.76
CA GLY A 514 -1.49 -49.60 33.74
C GLY A 514 -0.89 -49.62 32.32
N VAL A 515 0.03 -50.54 32.04
CA VAL A 515 0.81 -50.61 30.76
C VAL A 515 0.18 -51.53 29.72
N LEU A 516 -0.98 -52.13 30.03
CA LEU A 516 -1.65 -53.14 29.20
C LEU A 516 -2.02 -52.63 27.79
N ASP A 517 -2.30 -51.33 27.63
CA ASP A 517 -2.65 -50.73 26.34
C ASP A 517 -1.43 -50.23 25.53
N LYS A 518 -0.19 -50.36 26.07
CA LYS A 518 1.04 -49.91 25.39
C LYS A 518 1.95 -51.05 24.92
N LEU A 519 1.60 -52.29 25.22
CA LEU A 519 2.37 -53.47 24.77
C LEU A 519 1.83 -54.01 23.43
N PRO A 520 2.69 -54.42 22.48
CA PRO A 520 2.29 -54.96 21.16
C PRO A 520 1.56 -56.33 21.21
N ILE A 521 1.26 -56.82 22.42
CA ILE A 521 0.50 -58.05 22.73
C ILE A 521 -0.81 -57.76 23.48
N GLY A 522 -1.20 -56.50 23.62
CA GLY A 522 -2.37 -56.08 24.40
C GLY A 522 -3.70 -56.73 23.95
N GLU A 523 -3.90 -56.92 22.65
CA GLU A 523 -5.10 -57.61 22.13
C GLU A 523 -5.10 -59.11 22.43
N THR A 524 -3.96 -59.78 22.34
CA THR A 524 -3.81 -61.21 22.62
C THR A 524 -4.01 -61.51 24.10
N VAL A 525 -3.59 -60.59 24.98
CA VAL A 525 -3.73 -60.72 26.44
C VAL A 525 -5.15 -60.38 26.91
N LYS A 526 -5.85 -59.41 26.29
CA LYS A 526 -7.28 -59.13 26.54
C LYS A 526 -8.17 -60.36 26.26
N GLY A 527 -7.84 -61.13 25.20
CA GLY A 527 -8.58 -62.35 24.86
C GLY A 527 -8.40 -63.53 25.83
N ILE A 528 -7.33 -63.55 26.63
CA ILE A 528 -7.03 -64.61 27.61
C ILE A 528 -7.61 -64.28 28.99
N ILE A 529 -7.77 -62.99 29.31
CA ILE A 529 -8.25 -62.53 30.62
C ILE A 529 -9.78 -62.50 30.69
N ASN A 530 -10.49 -62.28 29.57
CA ASN A 530 -11.94 -62.16 29.54
C ASN A 530 -12.58 -63.06 28.43
N PRO A 531 -12.87 -64.34 28.70
CA PRO A 531 -13.42 -65.24 27.69
C PRO A 531 -14.92 -65.01 27.35
N GLU A 532 -15.65 -64.15 28.07
CA GLU A 532 -17.12 -64.04 27.95
C GLU A 532 -17.66 -62.80 27.19
N SER A 533 -16.94 -62.26 26.20
CA SER A 533 -17.49 -61.11 25.42
C SER A 533 -17.59 -61.33 23.91
N LYS A 534 -17.54 -62.59 23.46
CA LYS A 534 -17.61 -62.95 22.03
C LYS A 534 -18.82 -63.76 21.58
N GLU A 535 -19.89 -63.87 22.39
CA GLU A 535 -21.11 -64.56 21.94
C GLU A 535 -22.27 -63.65 21.49
N GLU A 536 -22.19 -62.31 21.57
CA GLU A 536 -23.35 -61.45 21.24
C GLU A 536 -23.26 -60.61 19.95
N LYS A 537 -22.30 -60.83 19.04
CA LYS A 537 -22.18 -59.98 17.82
C LYS A 537 -22.08 -60.71 16.48
N GLU A 538 -22.48 -61.97 16.39
CA GLU A 538 -22.50 -62.69 15.10
C GLU A 538 -23.88 -63.14 14.59
N GLU A 539 -25.00 -62.79 15.24
CA GLU A 539 -26.35 -63.11 14.72
C GLU A 539 -27.09 -61.98 13.98
N GLU A 540 -26.59 -60.75 13.97
CA GLU A 540 -27.23 -59.64 13.24
C GLU A 540 -26.54 -59.31 11.92
N LYS A 541 -26.35 -60.33 11.06
CA LYS A 541 -26.06 -60.14 9.63
C LYS A 541 -26.44 -61.34 8.78
N LYS A 542 -27.65 -61.86 9.00
CA LYS A 542 -28.37 -62.69 8.00
C LYS A 542 -29.87 -62.55 8.20
N LYS A 543 -30.44 -61.46 7.68
CA LYS A 543 -31.75 -61.43 7.02
C LYS A 543 -31.88 -60.16 6.19
#